data_AF-A0A2D4PLI8-F1
#
_entry.id   AF-A0A2D4PLI8-F1
#
_cell.length_a   1.000
_cell.length_b   1.000
_cell.length_c   1.000
_cell.angle_alpha   90.00
_cell.angle_beta   90.00
_cell.angle_gamma   90.00
#
_symmetry.space_group_name_H-M   'P 1'
#
loop_
_entity.id
_entity.type
_entity.pdbx_description
1 polymer ?
#
loop_
_entity_poly.entity_id
_entity_poly.type
_entity_poly.pdbx_seq_one_letter_code
_entity_poly.pdbx_strand_id
1 'polypeptide(L)'
;MFKPLLPYLKVLRGKIPSFQLQHEHRPKEENEERSLQGGRLLYNLWYLGQANVGKYGGKDILDIGIPMVLDKHLPQQEILFDVKETEVIVQHKTTSKVLFRY
;
A
#
# COMPACT_ATOMS: atom_id res chain seq x y z
N MET A 1 18.20 6.29 -9.89
CA MET A 1 18.73 5.60 -8.70
C MET A 1 17.79 5.89 -7.52
N PHE A 2 16.95 4.93 -7.14
CA PHE A 2 16.00 5.10 -6.03
C PHE A 2 16.78 5.10 -4.71
N LYS A 3 16.72 6.19 -3.93
CA LYS A 3 17.33 6.24 -2.59
C LYS A 3 16.29 5.77 -1.58
N PRO A 4 16.59 4.80 -0.71
CA PRO A 4 15.63 4.32 0.28
C PRO A 4 15.26 5.49 1.20
N LEU A 5 13.97 5.67 1.47
CA LEU A 5 13.44 6.70 2.38
C LEU A 5 13.82 6.46 3.85
N LEU A 6 14.39 5.28 4.15
CA LEU A 6 14.72 4.83 5.49
C LEU A 6 15.56 5.83 6.32
N PRO A 7 16.59 6.51 5.78
CA PRO A 7 17.33 7.53 6.53
C PRO A 7 16.45 8.71 6.95
N TYR A 8 15.53 9.13 6.08
CA TYR A 8 14.62 10.24 6.36
C TYR A 8 13.58 9.87 7.42
N LEU A 9 13.03 8.65 7.34
CA LEU A 9 12.08 8.14 8.34
C LEU A 9 12.73 7.99 9.72
N LYS A 10 14.01 7.61 9.80
CA LYS A 10 14.77 7.57 11.07
C LYS A 10 14.92 8.96 11.68
N VAL A 11 15.20 9.98 10.88
CA VAL A 11 15.27 11.38 11.34
C VAL A 11 13.92 11.86 11.87
N LEU A 12 12.82 11.50 11.21
CA LEU A 12 11.47 11.87 11.64
C LEU A 12 11.09 11.28 13.01
N ARG A 13 11.51 10.03 13.30
CA ARG A 13 11.31 9.41 14.63
C ARG A 13 12.00 10.19 15.76
N GLY A 14 13.15 10.80 15.49
CA GLY A 14 13.84 11.66 16.46
C GLY A 14 13.14 13.00 16.70
N LYS A 15 12.44 13.53 15.69
CA LYS A 15 11.75 14.83 15.77
C LYS A 15 10.32 14.74 16.30
N ILE A 16 9.65 13.60 16.08
CA ILE A 16 8.24 13.41 16.42
C ILE A 16 8.14 12.14 17.27
N PRO A 17 8.08 12.23 18.61
CA PRO A 17 8.07 11.06 19.49
C PRO A 17 6.85 10.14 19.29
N SER A 18 5.73 10.70 18.83
CA SER A 18 4.51 9.97 18.45
C SER A 18 4.57 9.32 17.06
N PHE A 19 5.64 9.58 16.28
CA PHE A 19 5.83 8.97 14.98
C PHE A 19 6.26 7.51 15.17
N GLN A 20 5.27 6.63 15.08
CA GLN A 20 5.49 5.21 14.89
C GLN A 20 5.33 4.92 13.41
N LEU A 21 6.37 4.38 12.77
CA LEU A 21 6.18 3.64 11.52
C LEU A 21 5.27 2.47 11.90
N GLN A 22 3.97 2.61 11.65
CA GLN A 22 3.02 1.54 11.95
C GLN A 22 3.50 0.29 11.21
N HIS A 23 3.74 -0.76 12.00
CA HIS A 23 4.39 -2.01 11.65
C HIS A 23 5.93 -1.97 11.59
N GLU A 24 6.57 -2.23 12.73
CA GLU A 24 7.77 -3.06 12.69
C GLU A 24 7.34 -4.41 12.07
N HIS A 25 7.62 -4.57 10.78
CA HIS A 25 7.59 -5.89 10.17
C HIS A 25 8.52 -6.76 11.02
N ARG A 26 7.93 -7.70 11.79
CA ARG A 26 8.70 -8.85 12.26
C ARG A 26 9.33 -9.44 10.99
N PRO A 27 10.66 -9.59 10.93
CA PRO A 27 11.28 -10.28 9.80
C PRO A 27 10.77 -11.71 9.87
N LYS A 28 9.75 -12.00 9.06
CA LYS A 28 9.25 -13.34 8.86
C LYS A 28 10.17 -13.94 7.81
N GLU A 29 11.15 -14.67 8.34
CA GLU A 29 12.02 -15.65 7.69
C GLU A 29 12.79 -15.19 6.45
N GLU A 30 14.10 -15.41 6.53
CA GLU A 30 15.05 -15.32 5.44
C GLU A 30 14.51 -16.04 4.19
N ASN A 31 14.78 -15.47 3.02
CA ASN A 31 14.74 -16.14 1.72
C ASN A 31 13.40 -16.17 0.95
N GLU A 32 12.74 -15.02 0.82
CA GLU A 32 12.08 -14.71 -0.46
C GLU A 32 12.92 -13.61 -1.12
N GLU A 33 13.81 -14.01 -2.03
CA GLU A 33 14.22 -13.13 -3.12
C GLU A 33 12.93 -12.47 -3.61
N ARG A 34 12.76 -11.17 -3.32
CA ARG A 34 11.68 -10.37 -3.91
C ARG A 34 11.88 -10.53 -5.40
N SER A 35 11.15 -11.47 -6.00
CA SER A 35 11.38 -11.90 -7.35
C SER A 35 10.92 -10.72 -8.20
N LEU A 36 11.88 -9.87 -8.55
CA LEU A 36 11.74 -8.83 -9.55
C LEU A 36 11.64 -9.51 -10.92
N GLN A 37 10.72 -10.46 -11.09
CA GLN A 37 10.42 -11.01 -12.40
C GLN A 37 9.72 -9.93 -13.21
N GLY A 38 10.45 -9.33 -14.15
CA GLY A 38 9.92 -8.33 -15.08
C GLY A 38 9.62 -6.96 -14.48
N GLY A 39 10.30 -6.57 -13.40
CA GLY A 39 10.15 -5.23 -12.79
C GLY A 39 8.85 -5.03 -12.00
N ARG A 40 8.16 -6.12 -11.67
CA ARG A 40 6.96 -6.12 -10.82
C ARG A 40 7.33 -6.08 -9.34
N LEU A 41 6.57 -5.31 -8.57
CA LEU A 41 6.64 -5.23 -7.11
C LEU A 41 5.35 -5.78 -6.51
N LEU A 42 5.48 -6.73 -5.60
CA LEU A 42 4.36 -7.41 -4.95
C LEU A 42 4.28 -7.01 -3.47
N TYR A 43 3.09 -6.62 -3.01
CA TYR A 43 2.82 -6.28 -1.62
C TYR A 43 1.55 -6.98 -1.12
N ASN A 44 1.63 -7.60 0.06
CA ASN A 44 0.45 -8.06 0.77
C ASN A 44 -0.15 -6.88 1.55
N LEU A 45 -1.38 -6.47 1.22
CA LEU A 45 -2.05 -5.32 1.81
C LEU A 45 -3.47 -5.66 2.27
N TRP A 46 -4.04 -4.80 3.11
CA TRP A 46 -5.46 -4.81 3.45
C TRP A 46 -6.20 -3.81 2.57
N TYR A 47 -7.14 -4.31 1.77
CA TYR A 47 -8.09 -3.49 1.03
C TYR A 47 -9.21 -3.02 1.95
N LEU A 48 -9.35 -1.70 2.09
CA LEU A 48 -10.31 -1.06 2.98
C LEU A 48 -11.62 -0.65 2.27
N GLY A 49 -11.59 -0.55 0.93
CA GLY A 49 -12.75 -0.15 0.12
C GLY A 49 -12.40 0.90 -0.93
N GLN A 50 -13.45 1.44 -1.55
CA GLN A 50 -13.37 2.46 -2.61
C GLN A 50 -14.38 3.58 -2.36
N ALA A 51 -13.98 4.81 -2.70
CA ALA A 51 -14.84 5.98 -2.73
C ALA A 51 -14.71 6.69 -4.08
N ASN A 52 -15.81 7.27 -4.56
CA ASN A 52 -15.79 8.15 -5.72
C ASN A 52 -15.50 9.56 -5.25
N VAL A 53 -14.39 10.14 -5.71
CA VAL A 53 -13.83 11.40 -5.21
C VAL A 53 -13.75 12.49 -6.30
N GLY A 54 -14.39 12.27 -7.46
CA GLY A 54 -14.40 13.22 -8.57
C GLY A 54 -13.40 12.90 -9.68
N LYS A 55 -13.11 13.89 -10.55
CA LYS A 55 -12.37 13.70 -11.81
C LYS A 55 -10.88 14.03 -11.74
N TYR A 56 -10.47 14.86 -10.77
CA TYR A 56 -9.11 15.38 -10.69
C TYR A 56 -8.35 14.75 -9.51
N GLY A 57 -7.06 14.51 -9.72
CA GLY A 57 -6.16 14.06 -8.66
C GLY A 57 -5.60 15.26 -7.89
N GLY A 58 -5.51 15.12 -6.57
CA GLY A 58 -4.98 16.16 -5.70
C GLY A 58 -4.95 15.66 -4.25
N LYS A 59 -4.08 16.26 -3.43
CA LYS A 59 -4.01 15.91 -2.01
C LYS A 59 -5.32 16.22 -1.29
N ASP A 60 -5.91 17.37 -1.59
CA ASP A 60 -7.22 17.83 -1.13
C ASP A 60 -8.32 16.79 -1.38
N ILE A 61 -8.29 16.13 -2.54
CA ILE A 61 -9.23 15.07 -2.89
C ILE A 61 -8.98 13.81 -2.05
N LEU A 62 -7.72 13.47 -1.76
CA LEU A 62 -7.37 12.34 -0.89
C LEU A 62 -7.72 12.59 0.58
N ASP A 63 -7.55 13.82 1.06
CA ASP A 63 -7.90 14.25 2.43
C ASP A 63 -9.41 14.05 2.70
N ILE A 64 -10.25 14.06 1.65
CA ILE A 64 -11.68 13.74 1.72
C ILE A 64 -11.94 12.25 1.47
N GLY A 65 -11.29 11.67 0.46
CA GLY A 65 -11.53 10.30 -0.01
C GLY A 65 -11.19 9.22 1.01
N ILE A 66 -10.11 9.39 1.78
CA ILE A 66 -9.69 8.40 2.78
C ILE A 66 -10.73 8.29 3.90
N PRO A 67 -11.16 9.39 4.56
CA PRO A 67 -12.27 9.34 5.52
C PRO A 67 -13.52 8.66 4.94
N MET A 68 -13.92 8.99 3.72
CA MET A 68 -15.11 8.39 3.08
C MET A 68 -15.03 6.87 2.92
N VAL A 69 -13.83 6.28 2.76
CA VAL A 69 -13.66 4.82 2.74
C VAL A 69 -13.74 4.26 4.16
N LEU A 70 -13.09 4.91 5.12
CA LEU A 70 -13.04 4.45 6.51
C LEU A 70 -14.43 4.49 7.17
N ASP A 71 -15.23 5.52 6.90
CA ASP A 71 -16.57 5.71 7.46
C ASP A 71 -17.58 4.66 6.99
N LYS A 72 -17.30 3.95 5.88
CA LYS A 72 -18.15 2.84 5.42
C LYS A 72 -18.01 1.58 6.27
N HIS A 73 -16.98 1.50 7.12
CA HIS A 73 -16.71 0.36 7.99
C HIS A 73 -16.78 -1.00 7.28
N LEU A 74 -16.32 -1.05 6.02
CA LEU A 74 -16.31 -2.30 5.26
C LEU A 74 -15.30 -3.28 5.87
N PRO A 75 -15.58 -4.59 5.82
CA PRO A 75 -14.63 -5.60 6.26
C PRO A 75 -13.36 -5.51 5.41
N GLN A 76 -12.21 -5.47 6.10
CA GLN A 76 -10.91 -5.44 5.44
C GLN A 76 -10.65 -6.77 4.73
N GLN A 77 -10.05 -6.70 3.55
CA GLN A 77 -9.76 -7.88 2.73
C GLN A 77 -8.27 -8.00 2.43
N GLU A 78 -7.69 -9.18 2.65
CA GLU A 78 -6.30 -9.42 2.32
C GLU A 78 -6.12 -9.56 0.80
N ILE A 79 -5.30 -8.70 0.22
CA ILE A 79 -5.03 -8.65 -1.21
C ILE A 79 -3.53 -8.72 -1.52
N LEU A 80 -3.23 -9.18 -2.73
CA LEU A 80 -1.94 -9.03 -3.37
C LEU A 80 -2.00 -7.81 -4.30
N PHE A 81 -1.11 -6.85 -4.05
CA PHE A 81 -0.95 -5.62 -4.80
C PHE A 81 0.29 -5.74 -5.69
N ASP A 82 0.07 -5.96 -6.98
CA ASP A 82 1.09 -6.08 -8.01
C ASP A 82 1.21 -4.76 -8.78
N VAL A 83 2.39 -4.15 -8.71
CA VAL A 83 2.68 -2.87 -9.36
C VAL A 83 3.86 -3.04 -10.32
N LYS A 84 3.66 -2.58 -11.55
CA LYS A 84 4.74 -2.26 -12.48
C LYS A 84 4.59 -0.81 -12.95
N GLU A 85 5.52 -0.35 -13.79
CA GLU A 85 5.60 1.04 -14.24
C GLU A 85 4.28 1.61 -14.81
N THR A 86 3.54 0.82 -15.57
CA THR A 86 2.32 1.28 -16.29
C THR A 86 1.08 0.47 -15.95
N GLU A 87 1.10 -0.34 -14.89
CA GLU A 87 -0.03 -1.21 -14.54
C GLU A 87 -0.04 -1.52 -13.05
N VAL A 88 -1.25 -1.54 -12.50
CA VAL A 88 -1.53 -2.03 -11.15
C VAL A 88 -2.57 -3.13 -11.22
N ILE A 89 -2.30 -4.26 -10.58
CA ILE A 89 -3.23 -5.37 -10.44
C ILE A 89 -3.48 -5.62 -8.95
N VAL A 90 -4.76 -5.71 -8.59
CA VAL A 90 -5.19 -6.06 -7.24
C VAL A 90 -5.83 -7.44 -7.31
N GLN A 91 -5.37 -8.39 -6.50
CA GLN A 91 -5.88 -9.76 -6.47
C GLN A 91 -6.22 -10.20 -5.06
N HIS A 92 -7.21 -11.06 -4.89
CA HIS A 92 -7.39 -11.76 -3.62
C HIS A 92 -6.17 -12.64 -3.33
N LYS A 93 -5.63 -12.55 -2.12
CA LYS A 93 -4.46 -13.35 -1.76
C LYS A 93 -4.71 -14.86 -1.76
N THR A 94 -5.87 -15.29 -1.29
CA THR A 94 -6.19 -16.72 -1.15
C THR A 94 -6.66 -17.38 -2.44
N THR A 95 -7.43 -16.65 -3.26
CA THR A 95 -8.05 -17.21 -4.47
C THR A 95 -7.32 -16.80 -5.75
N SER A 96 -6.34 -15.89 -5.66
CA SER A 96 -5.65 -15.29 -6.82
C SER A 96 -6.59 -14.64 -7.84
N LYS A 97 -7.86 -14.37 -7.45
CA LYS A 97 -8.85 -13.73 -8.32
C LYS A 97 -8.55 -12.24 -8.43
N VAL A 98 -8.44 -11.75 -9.66
CA VAL A 98 -8.27 -10.32 -9.95
C VAL A 98 -9.52 -9.54 -9.53
N LEU A 99 -9.31 -8.53 -8.68
CA LEU A 99 -10.32 -7.56 -8.25
C LEU A 99 -10.34 -6.35 -9.18
N PHE A 100 -9.17 -5.76 -9.42
CA PHE A 100 -9.02 -4.54 -10.20
C PHE A 100 -7.75 -4.60 -11.05
N ARG A 101 -7.79 -3.88 -12.17
CA ARG A 101 -6.66 -3.66 -13.05
C ARG A 101 -6.72 -2.23 -13.58
N TYR A 102 -5.65 -1.48 -13.37
CA TYR A 102 -5.49 -0.08 -13.79
C TYR A 102 -4.21 0.09 -14.58
#